data_AF-A0A1Y6CSE8-F1
#
_entry.id   AF-A0A1Y6CSE8-F1
#
_cell.length_a   1.000
_cell.length_b   1.000
_cell.length_c   1.000
_cell.angle_alpha   90.00
_cell.angle_beta   90.00
_cell.angle_gamma   90.00
#
_symmetry.space_group_name_H-M   'P 1'
#
loop_
_entity.id
_entity.type
_entity.pdbx_description
1 polymer ?
#
loop_
_entity_poly.entity_id
_entity_poly.type
_entity_poly.pdbx_seq_one_letter_code
_entity_poly.pdbx_strand_id
1 'polypeptide(L)'
;MSERIKLKSFDIEFLNGYMGDPATLVSIKRSGIHILFDLGSLENASHKDLLKVRQVFVSHTHVDHFIGFDRLLRINIPHRKPLHLWGPQGFASNVQGKILGYTWNLIDSDQLPFWVSEIQETKINKAFFLGKVNDFRLKPEDLDQMSDSVALLSDGSSVKAVALDHKGTDSIAYRLETPLFNKINGEALKDLNLDPGPWIQKFLDRLAIQDLEGAMEVGGKQWAMETLAQRIVLGSDQCSLAYLTDFSFDQPNLDRLLKCFGDARAVICEASFLDEDRGRSVAKAHLTTRQAALVASLLGCEEFLAFHVSNIYAGRGAEALEEASAFFEAFKRMTRQELDNELLAEHKRVAQCKSDLGMV
;
A
#
# COMPACT_ATOMS: atom_id res chain seq x y z
N MET A 1 4.44 -17.81 12.13
CA MET A 1 5.08 -18.24 10.86
C MET A 1 4.63 -17.26 9.80
N SER A 2 5.44 -17.00 8.77
CA SER A 2 5.00 -16.09 7.70
C SER A 2 3.86 -16.72 6.90
N GLU A 3 2.94 -15.87 6.40
CA GLU A 3 1.78 -16.30 5.62
C GLU A 3 1.88 -15.73 4.20
N ARG A 4 1.73 -16.58 3.18
CA ARG A 4 1.90 -16.20 1.77
C ARG A 4 0.61 -16.34 0.99
N ILE A 5 0.22 -15.26 0.32
CA ILE A 5 -1.05 -15.14 -0.39
C ILE A 5 -0.77 -14.72 -1.83
N LYS A 6 -1.33 -15.44 -2.79
CA LYS A 6 -1.14 -15.18 -4.23
C LYS A 6 -2.41 -14.55 -4.80
N LEU A 7 -2.36 -13.26 -5.10
CA LEU A 7 -3.41 -12.57 -5.86
C LEU A 7 -3.05 -12.54 -7.35
N LYS A 8 -3.97 -12.09 -8.21
CA LYS A 8 -3.75 -12.03 -9.67
C LYS A 8 -2.47 -11.28 -10.05
N SER A 9 -2.26 -10.09 -9.47
CA SER A 9 -1.13 -9.20 -9.82
C SER A 9 -0.07 -9.08 -8.73
N PHE A 10 -0.33 -9.58 -7.53
CA PHE A 10 0.53 -9.43 -6.35
C PHE A 10 0.81 -10.79 -5.69
N ASP A 11 2.03 -10.98 -5.21
CA ASP A 11 2.32 -11.95 -4.15
C ASP A 11 2.51 -11.17 -2.84
N ILE A 12 1.73 -11.53 -1.83
CA ILE A 12 1.71 -10.87 -0.52
C ILE A 12 2.27 -11.85 0.51
N GLU A 13 3.16 -11.37 1.38
CA GLU A 13 3.67 -12.13 2.51
C GLU A 13 3.55 -11.31 3.79
N PHE A 14 2.72 -11.78 4.73
CA PHE A 14 2.70 -11.28 6.10
C PHE A 14 3.87 -11.92 6.86
N LEU A 15 4.96 -11.17 7.05
CA LEU A 15 6.21 -11.72 7.56
C LEU A 15 6.06 -12.30 8.97
N ASN A 16 5.17 -11.73 9.78
CA ASN A 16 4.92 -12.17 11.15
C ASN A 16 3.57 -12.89 11.31
N GLY A 17 2.98 -13.35 10.20
CA GLY A 17 1.61 -13.88 10.16
C GLY A 17 0.58 -12.78 10.45
N TYR A 18 -0.65 -13.19 10.75
CA TYR A 18 -1.77 -12.27 10.92
C TYR A 18 -1.91 -11.68 12.33
N MET A 19 -1.13 -12.12 13.32
CA MET A 19 -1.17 -11.62 14.71
C MET A 19 0.10 -10.90 15.18
N GLY A 20 1.19 -11.02 14.44
CA GLY A 20 2.48 -10.43 14.81
C GLY A 20 2.61 -8.98 14.34
N ASP A 21 3.75 -8.39 14.68
CA ASP A 21 4.15 -7.05 14.25
C ASP A 21 3.89 -6.80 12.74
N PRO A 22 3.19 -5.74 12.36
CA PRO A 22 2.94 -5.38 10.96
C PRO A 22 4.21 -5.26 10.13
N ALA A 23 4.38 -6.20 9.19
CA ALA A 23 5.42 -6.15 8.18
C ALA A 23 4.96 -6.98 6.98
N THR A 24 4.53 -6.31 5.92
CA THR A 24 3.95 -6.94 4.73
C THR A 24 4.84 -6.72 3.52
N LEU A 25 5.40 -7.81 2.99
CA LEU A 25 6.15 -7.80 1.73
C LEU A 25 5.18 -8.00 0.58
N VAL A 26 5.14 -7.03 -0.35
CA VAL A 26 4.33 -7.10 -1.57
C VAL A 26 5.24 -7.17 -2.78
N SER A 27 5.04 -8.19 -3.61
CA SER A 27 5.76 -8.38 -4.87
C SER A 27 4.81 -8.18 -6.05
N ILE A 28 5.12 -7.22 -6.92
CA ILE A 28 4.36 -6.98 -8.15
C ILE A 28 4.82 -8.03 -9.17
N LYS A 29 3.97 -9.01 -9.48
CA LYS A 29 4.34 -10.22 -10.25
C LYS A 29 4.99 -9.91 -11.59
N ARG A 30 4.45 -8.90 -12.28
CA ARG A 30 4.85 -8.57 -13.65
C ARG A 30 6.22 -7.90 -13.72
N SER A 31 6.52 -6.98 -12.81
CA SER A 31 7.77 -6.23 -12.80
C SER A 31 8.84 -6.86 -11.91
N GLY A 32 8.45 -7.72 -10.98
CA GLY A 32 9.32 -8.26 -9.95
C GLY A 32 9.74 -7.21 -8.91
N ILE A 33 9.09 -6.04 -8.88
CA ILE A 33 9.32 -5.03 -7.84
C ILE A 33 8.80 -5.55 -6.50
N HIS A 34 9.62 -5.38 -5.47
CA HIS A 34 9.25 -5.69 -4.09
C HIS A 34 9.16 -4.39 -3.29
N ILE A 35 8.05 -4.21 -2.57
CA ILE A 35 7.85 -3.11 -1.63
C ILE A 35 7.49 -3.69 -0.26
N LEU A 36 7.71 -2.89 0.78
CA LEU A 36 7.36 -3.25 2.15
C LEU A 36 6.35 -2.24 2.70
N PHE A 37 5.26 -2.74 3.28
CA PHE A 37 4.38 -1.96 4.15
C PHE A 37 4.72 -2.27 5.61
N ASP A 38 4.98 -1.21 6.38
CA ASP A 38 5.52 -1.22 7.74
C ASP A 38 6.84 -1.97 7.93
N LEU A 39 7.44 -1.73 9.09
CA LEU A 39 8.73 -2.24 9.52
C LEU A 39 8.64 -2.85 10.93
N GLY A 40 7.61 -3.65 11.18
CA GLY A 40 7.63 -4.61 12.28
C GLY A 40 8.80 -5.58 12.19
N SER A 41 8.86 -6.59 13.05
CA SER A 41 9.98 -7.55 13.02
C SER A 41 10.25 -8.13 11.62
N LEU A 42 11.48 -8.05 11.14
CA LEU A 42 11.90 -8.55 9.82
C LEU A 42 12.69 -9.85 9.89
N GLU A 43 12.71 -10.53 11.03
CA GLU A 43 13.49 -11.77 11.22
C GLU A 43 13.03 -12.93 10.34
N ASN A 44 11.74 -12.95 9.99
CA ASN A 44 11.15 -13.96 9.11
C ASN A 44 11.35 -13.65 7.61
N ALA A 45 11.87 -12.47 7.27
CA ALA A 45 12.09 -12.09 5.88
C ALA A 45 13.39 -12.70 5.35
N SER A 46 13.34 -13.21 4.12
CA SER A 46 14.55 -13.71 3.47
C SER A 46 15.51 -12.55 3.16
N HIS A 47 16.81 -12.76 3.39
CA HIS A 47 17.84 -11.77 3.06
C HIS A 47 17.76 -11.36 1.58
N LYS A 48 17.51 -12.32 0.69
CA LYS A 48 17.40 -12.10 -0.76
C LYS A 48 16.23 -11.18 -1.11
N ASP A 49 15.09 -11.29 -0.42
CA ASP A 49 13.93 -10.45 -0.73
C ASP A 49 14.10 -9.03 -0.15
N LEU A 50 14.63 -8.90 1.06
CA LEU A 50 14.96 -7.59 1.64
C LEU A 50 15.96 -6.80 0.77
N LEU A 51 16.89 -7.49 0.11
CA LEU A 51 17.83 -6.87 -0.84
C LEU A 51 17.17 -6.28 -2.09
N LYS A 52 15.97 -6.76 -2.48
CA LYS A 52 15.22 -6.25 -3.62
C LYS A 52 14.34 -5.06 -3.24
N VAL A 53 13.98 -4.92 -1.97
CA VAL A 53 13.15 -3.81 -1.48
C VAL A 53 13.90 -2.50 -1.61
N ARG A 54 13.33 -1.55 -2.35
CA ARG A 54 13.83 -0.17 -2.48
C ARG A 54 12.81 0.89 -2.09
N GLN A 55 11.63 0.44 -1.69
CA GLN A 55 10.51 1.29 -1.33
C GLN A 55 9.86 0.69 -0.07
N VAL A 56 9.85 1.45 1.03
CA VAL A 56 9.22 1.06 2.30
C VAL A 56 8.25 2.13 2.77
N PHE A 57 6.99 1.77 2.89
CA PHE A 57 5.88 2.63 3.28
C PHE A 57 5.47 2.31 4.71
N VAL A 58 5.78 3.20 5.66
CA VAL A 58 5.53 3.03 7.10
C VAL A 58 4.32 3.84 7.49
N SER A 59 3.27 3.17 7.97
CA SER A 59 2.03 3.80 8.44
C SER A 59 2.32 4.79 9.58
N HIS A 60 3.04 4.36 10.60
CA HIS A 60 3.45 5.18 11.74
C HIS A 60 4.60 4.50 12.51
N THR A 61 5.15 5.17 13.52
CA THR A 61 6.34 4.69 14.25
C THR A 61 6.03 4.20 15.66
N HIS A 62 4.88 3.54 15.87
CA HIS A 62 4.79 2.63 17.01
C HIS A 62 5.81 1.50 16.85
N VAL A 63 6.20 0.90 17.98
CA VAL A 63 7.34 -0.02 18.03
C VAL A 63 7.11 -1.21 17.10
N ASP A 64 5.95 -1.82 17.16
CA ASP A 64 5.49 -2.92 16.31
C ASP A 64 5.40 -2.60 14.81
N HIS A 65 5.39 -1.32 14.41
CA HIS A 65 5.44 -0.91 13.00
C HIS A 65 6.83 -0.45 12.55
N PHE A 66 7.82 -0.31 13.45
CA PHE A 66 9.11 0.29 13.12
C PHE A 66 10.35 -0.41 13.72
N ILE A 67 10.17 -1.39 14.60
CA ILE A 67 11.27 -2.07 15.30
C ILE A 67 12.25 -2.79 14.35
N GLY A 68 11.77 -3.26 13.20
CA GLY A 68 12.55 -3.98 12.19
C GLY A 68 13.46 -3.10 11.33
N PHE A 69 13.42 -1.78 11.48
CA PHE A 69 14.28 -0.86 10.71
C PHE A 69 15.77 -1.25 10.77
N ASP A 70 16.27 -1.64 11.93
CA ASP A 70 17.68 -1.98 12.14
C ASP A 70 18.13 -3.20 11.31
N ARG A 71 17.23 -4.16 11.09
CA ARG A 71 17.50 -5.30 10.21
C ARG A 71 17.61 -4.87 8.76
N LEU A 72 16.75 -3.96 8.32
CA LEU A 72 16.80 -3.40 6.97
C LEU A 72 18.06 -2.55 6.78
N LEU A 73 18.41 -1.70 7.75
CA LEU A 73 19.64 -0.92 7.80
C LEU A 73 20.87 -1.83 7.67
N ARG A 74 20.96 -2.86 8.51
CA ARG A 74 22.10 -3.80 8.53
C ARG A 74 22.33 -4.46 7.18
N ILE A 75 21.27 -4.88 6.50
CA ILE A 75 21.36 -5.54 5.20
C ILE A 75 21.79 -4.54 4.10
N ASN A 76 21.45 -3.27 4.24
CA ASN A 76 21.75 -2.26 3.22
C ASN A 76 23.11 -1.57 3.36
N ILE A 77 23.90 -1.83 4.43
CA ILE A 77 25.24 -1.25 4.63
C ILE A 77 26.13 -1.26 3.38
N PRO A 78 26.32 -2.38 2.66
CA PRO A 78 27.22 -2.40 1.50
C PRO A 78 26.64 -1.71 0.25
N HIS A 79 25.38 -1.25 0.28
CA HIS A 79 24.68 -0.77 -0.91
C HIS A 79 24.79 0.74 -1.11
N ARG A 80 24.88 1.08 -2.40
CA ARG A 80 24.93 2.46 -2.92
C ARG A 80 23.62 2.88 -3.61
N LYS A 81 22.64 1.98 -3.68
CA LYS A 81 21.32 2.28 -4.26
C LYS A 81 20.44 2.93 -3.19
N PRO A 82 19.75 4.04 -3.49
CA PRO A 82 18.86 4.68 -2.52
C PRO A 82 17.76 3.74 -2.03
N LEU A 83 17.54 3.76 -0.71
CA LEU A 83 16.35 3.21 -0.10
C LEU A 83 15.39 4.36 0.19
N HIS A 84 14.18 4.26 -0.34
CA HIS A 84 13.16 5.27 -0.12
C HIS A 84 12.21 4.80 0.98
N LEU A 85 11.97 5.68 1.94
CA LEU A 85 11.14 5.46 3.11
C LEU A 85 10.06 6.55 3.14
N TRP A 86 8.80 6.16 3.29
CA TRP A 86 7.69 7.10 3.49
C TRP A 86 7.07 6.86 4.86
N GLY A 87 6.65 7.92 5.52
CA GLY A 87 5.91 7.83 6.76
C GLY A 87 5.26 9.16 7.15
N PRO A 88 4.64 9.24 8.33
CA PRO A 88 3.94 10.44 8.78
C PRO A 88 4.91 11.58 9.12
N GLN A 89 4.36 12.75 9.45
CA GLN A 89 5.16 13.87 9.95
C GLN A 89 6.02 13.46 11.17
N GLY A 90 7.29 13.85 11.17
CA GLY A 90 8.27 13.48 12.21
C GLY A 90 9.01 12.17 11.93
N PHE A 91 8.60 11.39 10.94
CA PHE A 91 9.23 10.12 10.58
C PHE A 91 10.72 10.25 10.27
N ALA A 92 11.15 11.34 9.62
CA ALA A 92 12.55 11.55 9.28
C ALA A 92 13.45 11.67 10.53
N SER A 93 12.92 12.23 11.61
CA SER A 93 13.62 12.32 12.90
C SER A 93 13.78 10.95 13.55
N ASN A 94 12.77 10.08 13.45
CA ASN A 94 12.82 8.72 13.99
C ASN A 94 13.83 7.85 13.22
N VAL A 95 13.83 7.94 11.88
CA VAL A 95 14.84 7.28 11.03
C VAL A 95 16.24 7.78 11.34
N GLN A 96 16.44 9.10 11.42
CA GLN A 96 17.73 9.68 11.76
C GLN A 96 18.20 9.21 13.14
N GLY A 97 17.33 9.20 14.15
CA GLY A 97 17.66 8.74 15.50
C GLY A 97 18.16 7.29 15.53
N LYS A 98 17.50 6.38 14.81
CA LYS A 98 17.96 4.99 14.64
C LYS A 98 19.34 4.93 13.98
N ILE A 99 19.57 5.69 12.91
CA ILE A 99 20.86 5.72 12.20
C ILE A 99 21.98 6.28 13.09
N LEU A 100 21.72 7.35 13.82
CA LEU A 100 22.69 8.01 14.71
C LEU A 100 22.98 7.22 15.99
N GLY A 101 22.23 6.16 16.27
CA GLY A 101 22.53 5.18 17.33
C GLY A 101 23.78 4.34 17.07
N TYR A 102 24.39 4.44 15.89
CA TYR A 102 25.54 3.64 15.45
C TYR A 102 26.78 4.49 15.14
N THR A 103 27.95 3.85 15.21
CA THR A 103 29.23 4.45 14.79
C THR A 103 29.55 4.09 13.35
N TRP A 104 29.78 5.09 12.49
CA TRP A 104 29.95 4.96 11.04
C TRP A 104 31.37 5.29 10.56
N ASN A 105 32.38 4.61 11.11
CA ASN A 105 33.80 4.84 10.76
C ASN A 105 34.32 3.90 9.64
N LEU A 106 33.51 2.93 9.20
CA LEU A 106 33.92 1.87 8.25
C LEU A 106 33.06 1.82 6.98
N ILE A 107 32.27 2.86 6.70
CA ILE A 107 31.46 2.97 5.48
C ILE A 107 31.95 4.13 4.62
N ASP A 108 31.82 4.00 3.31
CA ASP A 108 32.09 5.07 2.36
C ASP A 108 30.97 6.13 2.36
N SER A 109 31.27 7.33 1.88
CA SER A 109 30.32 8.46 1.88
C SER A 109 29.04 8.24 1.07
N ASP A 110 29.11 7.36 0.06
CA ASP A 110 28.03 7.03 -0.87
C ASP A 110 27.38 5.65 -0.58
N GLN A 111 27.71 5.04 0.56
CA GLN A 111 26.95 3.92 1.13
C GLN A 111 25.78 4.43 1.97
N LEU A 112 24.74 3.58 2.10
CA LEU A 112 23.52 3.89 2.86
C LEU A 112 22.81 5.19 2.46
N PRO A 113 22.54 5.46 1.17
CA PRO A 113 21.69 6.58 0.80
C PRO A 113 20.22 6.28 1.15
N PHE A 114 19.61 7.12 1.98
CA PHE A 114 18.19 7.08 2.27
C PHE A 114 17.50 8.34 1.77
N TRP A 115 16.36 8.15 1.13
CA TRP A 115 15.36 9.21 0.93
C TRP A 115 14.23 8.98 1.92
N VAL A 116 13.94 9.98 2.75
CA VAL A 116 12.85 9.90 3.73
C VAL A 116 11.83 10.98 3.44
N SER A 117 10.61 10.57 3.14
CA SER A 117 9.51 11.45 2.78
C SER A 117 8.44 11.43 3.88
N GLU A 118 8.10 12.62 4.38
CA GLU A 118 7.05 12.82 5.37
C GLU A 118 5.74 13.20 4.66
N ILE A 119 4.69 12.45 4.95
CA ILE A 119 3.36 12.62 4.39
C ILE A 119 2.49 13.39 5.39
N GLN A 120 1.73 14.35 4.89
CA GLN A 120 0.72 15.08 5.64
C GLN A 120 -0.57 15.13 4.81
N GLU A 121 -1.69 14.78 5.43
CA GLU A 121 -2.99 14.60 4.76
C GLU A 121 -2.88 13.59 3.61
N THR A 122 -2.71 14.04 2.36
CA THR A 122 -2.64 13.17 1.18
C THR A 122 -1.38 13.36 0.32
N LYS A 123 -0.44 14.21 0.76
CA LYS A 123 0.71 14.63 -0.03
C LYS A 123 2.01 14.59 0.75
N ILE A 124 3.12 14.60 0.03
CA ILE A 124 4.44 14.78 0.64
C ILE A 124 4.55 16.22 1.11
N ASN A 125 4.83 16.40 2.40
CA ASN A 125 5.08 17.70 3.00
C ASN A 125 6.58 18.05 2.96
N LYS A 126 7.44 17.08 3.28
CA LYS A 126 8.90 17.24 3.32
C LYS A 126 9.59 15.97 2.83
N ALA A 127 10.75 16.12 2.20
CA ALA A 127 11.66 15.02 1.97
C ALA A 127 13.07 15.37 2.41
N PHE A 128 13.82 14.35 2.76
CA PHE A 128 15.16 14.45 3.30
C PHE A 128 16.05 13.40 2.66
N PHE A 129 17.24 13.81 2.24
CA PHE A 129 18.31 12.87 1.91
C PHE A 129 19.20 12.65 3.13
N LEU A 130 19.22 11.42 3.65
CA LEU A 130 20.10 11.00 4.75
C LEU A 130 21.19 10.09 4.18
N GLY A 131 22.44 10.53 4.20
CA GLY A 131 23.55 9.72 3.74
C GLY A 131 24.84 10.02 4.51
N LYS A 132 25.84 9.16 4.40
CA LYS A 132 27.10 9.40 5.10
C LYS A 132 27.79 10.68 4.61
N VAL A 133 27.64 11.04 3.33
CA VAL A 133 28.16 12.27 2.72
C VAL A 133 27.75 13.57 3.45
N ASN A 134 26.61 13.59 4.14
CA ASN A 134 26.15 14.76 4.91
C ASN A 134 26.03 14.47 6.41
N ASP A 135 26.71 13.42 6.90
CA ASP A 135 26.59 12.90 8.27
C ASP A 135 25.13 12.68 8.71
N PHE A 136 24.29 12.21 7.78
CA PHE A 136 22.87 11.93 7.98
C PHE A 136 22.09 13.13 8.55
N ARG A 137 22.47 14.37 8.20
CA ARG A 137 21.77 15.57 8.67
C ARG A 137 20.42 15.73 7.99
N LEU A 138 19.41 16.11 8.76
CA LEU A 138 18.10 16.50 8.25
C LEU A 138 18.20 17.88 7.61
N LYS A 139 18.29 17.89 6.28
CA LYS A 139 18.11 19.08 5.47
C LYS A 139 16.92 18.82 4.52
N PRO A 140 15.85 19.64 4.58
CA PRO A 140 14.76 19.53 3.62
C PRO A 140 15.29 19.70 2.20
N GLU A 141 14.86 18.81 1.32
CA GLU A 141 15.12 18.88 -0.11
C GLU A 141 13.89 19.47 -0.83
N ASP A 142 14.13 20.15 -1.94
CA ASP A 142 13.06 20.67 -2.78
C ASP A 142 12.27 19.51 -3.40
N LEU A 143 10.94 19.63 -3.38
CA LEU A 143 10.03 18.61 -3.87
C LEU A 143 9.34 19.07 -5.15
N ASP A 144 9.51 18.29 -6.21
CA ASP A 144 8.56 18.29 -7.31
C ASP A 144 7.28 17.62 -6.81
N GLN A 145 6.28 18.42 -6.44
CA GLN A 145 4.99 17.88 -6.00
C GLN A 145 4.32 17.15 -7.15
N MET A 146 4.11 15.85 -6.98
CA MET A 146 3.19 15.09 -7.82
C MET A 146 1.76 15.43 -7.40
N SER A 147 0.87 15.67 -8.37
CA SER A 147 -0.52 16.09 -8.08
C SER A 147 -1.36 15.02 -7.38
N ASP A 148 -1.09 13.73 -7.66
CA ASP A 148 -2.04 12.65 -7.35
C ASP A 148 -1.43 11.40 -6.68
N SER A 149 -0.12 11.37 -6.39
CA SER A 149 0.54 10.23 -5.75
C SER A 149 1.76 10.67 -4.92
N VAL A 150 2.15 9.87 -3.93
CA VAL A 150 3.35 10.11 -3.10
C VAL A 150 4.58 9.34 -3.60
N ALA A 151 4.40 8.40 -4.53
CA ALA A 151 5.50 7.70 -5.19
C ALA A 151 5.10 7.20 -6.58
N LEU A 152 6.06 7.24 -7.50
CA LEU A 152 6.01 6.56 -8.79
C LEU A 152 7.16 5.56 -8.86
N LEU A 153 6.83 4.28 -8.99
CA LEU A 153 7.78 3.18 -9.05
C LEU A 153 8.37 3.06 -10.46
N SER A 154 9.51 2.36 -10.58
CA SER A 154 10.23 2.23 -11.85
C SER A 154 9.46 1.44 -12.93
N ASP A 155 8.42 0.69 -12.56
CA ASP A 155 7.56 -0.01 -13.52
C ASP A 155 6.31 0.81 -13.90
N GLY A 156 6.20 2.06 -13.43
CA GLY A 156 5.05 2.93 -13.64
C GLY A 156 3.92 2.74 -12.63
N SER A 157 4.08 1.86 -11.62
CA SER A 157 3.09 1.76 -10.55
C SER A 157 3.11 3.03 -9.69
N SER A 158 1.94 3.49 -9.25
CA SER A 158 1.83 4.66 -8.39
C SER A 158 1.37 4.28 -6.98
N VAL A 159 1.73 5.09 -5.98
CA VAL A 159 1.26 4.92 -4.60
C VAL A 159 0.59 6.19 -4.13
N LYS A 160 -0.69 6.09 -3.76
CA LYS A 160 -1.41 7.12 -3.01
C LYS A 160 -1.28 6.89 -1.52
N ALA A 161 -1.41 7.96 -0.75
CA ALA A 161 -1.38 7.89 0.70
C ALA A 161 -2.44 8.82 1.31
N VAL A 162 -2.94 8.45 2.49
CA VAL A 162 -3.83 9.28 3.29
C VAL A 162 -3.55 9.09 4.78
N ALA A 163 -3.39 10.20 5.51
CA ALA A 163 -3.22 10.22 6.95
C ALA A 163 -4.58 10.04 7.66
N LEU A 164 -4.66 9.02 8.50
CA LEU A 164 -5.81 8.67 9.33
C LEU A 164 -5.44 8.84 10.81
N ASP A 165 -6.41 9.25 11.63
CA ASP A 165 -6.22 9.40 13.06
C ASP A 165 -6.16 8.04 13.75
N HIS A 166 -5.08 7.84 14.49
CA HIS A 166 -4.89 6.78 15.46
C HIS A 166 -4.57 7.38 16.81
N LYS A 167 -5.61 7.93 17.47
CA LYS A 167 -5.52 8.51 18.82
C LYS A 167 -4.57 9.71 18.89
N GLY A 168 -4.71 10.65 17.95
CA GLY A 168 -3.90 11.86 17.86
C GLY A 168 -2.52 11.65 17.22
N THR A 169 -2.22 10.45 16.73
CA THR A 169 -1.06 10.15 15.88
C THR A 169 -1.56 9.86 14.47
N ASP A 170 -0.87 10.41 13.46
CA ASP A 170 -1.16 10.07 12.06
C ASP A 170 -0.66 8.64 11.77
N SER A 171 -1.58 7.79 11.30
CA SER A 171 -1.30 6.51 10.66
C SER A 171 -1.59 6.62 9.17
N ILE A 172 -0.58 6.38 8.33
CA ILE A 172 -0.69 6.52 6.88
C ILE A 172 -1.24 5.23 6.28
N ALA A 173 -2.41 5.31 5.65
CA ALA A 173 -2.91 4.29 4.74
C ALA A 173 -2.29 4.48 3.35
N TYR A 174 -2.05 3.38 2.63
CA TYR A 174 -1.45 3.40 1.29
C TYR A 174 -2.32 2.67 0.27
N ARG A 175 -2.34 3.15 -0.98
CA ARG A 175 -2.95 2.45 -2.12
C ARG A 175 -1.95 2.37 -3.26
N LEU A 176 -1.46 1.15 -3.51
CA LEU A 176 -0.64 0.81 -4.66
C LEU A 176 -1.54 0.56 -5.87
N GLU A 177 -1.20 1.16 -7.00
CA GLU A 177 -1.88 0.93 -8.28
C GLU A 177 -0.85 0.59 -9.36
N THR A 178 -1.03 -0.54 -10.04
CA THR A 178 -0.17 -0.92 -11.16
C THR A 178 -0.44 -0.04 -12.37
N PRO A 179 0.50 0.11 -13.32
CA PRO A 179 0.18 0.74 -14.60
C PRO A 179 -0.92 -0.06 -15.33
N LEU A 180 -1.70 0.62 -16.17
CA LEU A 180 -2.65 -0.03 -17.06
C LEU A 180 -1.90 -0.94 -18.03
N PHE A 181 -2.22 -2.23 -18.02
CA PHE A 181 -1.64 -3.19 -18.95
C PHE A 181 -2.63 -3.57 -20.04
N ASN A 182 -2.30 -3.27 -21.29
CA ASN A 182 -3.09 -3.72 -22.44
C ASN A 182 -2.53 -5.05 -22.96
N LYS A 183 -3.34 -6.11 -22.88
CA LYS A 183 -2.99 -7.43 -23.42
C LYS A 183 -3.19 -7.42 -24.93
N ILE A 184 -2.13 -7.64 -25.69
CA ILE A 184 -2.19 -7.69 -27.15
C ILE A 184 -2.70 -9.06 -27.62
N ASN A 185 -3.65 -9.05 -28.54
CA ASN A 185 -4.20 -10.21 -29.22
C ASN A 185 -3.26 -10.64 -30.36
N GLY A 186 -2.47 -11.69 -30.11
CA GLY A 186 -1.54 -12.23 -31.09
C GLY A 186 -2.22 -12.87 -32.31
N GLU A 187 -3.47 -13.33 -32.21
CA GLU A 187 -4.23 -13.84 -33.35
C GLU A 187 -4.69 -12.69 -34.24
N ALA A 188 -5.22 -11.61 -33.66
CA ALA A 188 -5.59 -10.42 -34.41
C ALA A 188 -4.38 -9.80 -35.14
N LEU A 189 -3.19 -9.81 -34.54
CA LEU A 189 -1.97 -9.39 -35.23
C LEU A 189 -1.71 -10.22 -36.49
N LYS A 190 -1.86 -11.55 -36.41
CA LYS A 190 -1.71 -12.45 -37.57
C LYS A 190 -2.77 -12.19 -38.63
N ASP A 191 -4.03 -12.04 -38.24
CA ASP A 191 -5.14 -11.77 -39.16
C ASP A 191 -4.96 -10.45 -39.92
N LEU A 192 -4.32 -9.46 -39.29
CA LEU A 192 -3.99 -8.18 -39.91
C LEU A 192 -2.65 -8.19 -40.67
N ASN A 193 -1.93 -9.32 -40.69
CA ASN A 193 -0.56 -9.45 -41.20
C ASN A 193 0.41 -8.41 -40.61
N LEU A 194 0.35 -8.24 -39.29
CA LEU A 194 1.22 -7.34 -38.53
C LEU A 194 2.17 -8.14 -37.64
N ASP A 195 3.46 -8.05 -37.91
CA ASP A 195 4.47 -8.68 -37.06
C ASP A 195 4.69 -7.88 -35.76
N PRO A 196 4.85 -8.56 -34.60
CA PRO A 196 5.26 -7.90 -33.36
C PRO A 196 6.61 -7.22 -33.51
N GLY A 197 6.74 -5.99 -32.99
CA GLY A 197 7.99 -5.24 -33.07
C GLY A 197 8.00 -3.98 -32.20
N PRO A 198 9.02 -3.11 -32.36
CA PRO A 198 9.19 -1.90 -31.53
C PRO A 198 8.00 -0.93 -31.57
N TRP A 199 7.18 -0.99 -32.63
CA TRP A 199 5.96 -0.20 -32.75
C TRP A 199 4.93 -0.54 -31.66
N ILE A 200 4.94 -1.76 -31.11
CA ILE A 200 4.04 -2.16 -30.02
C ILE A 200 4.28 -1.29 -28.79
N GLN A 201 5.54 -1.00 -28.46
CA GLN A 201 5.82 -0.14 -27.30
C GLN A 201 5.28 1.27 -27.53
N LYS A 202 5.54 1.86 -28.71
CA LYS A 202 4.98 3.18 -29.07
C LYS A 202 3.44 3.19 -29.03
N PHE A 203 2.82 2.11 -29.46
CA PHE A 203 1.37 1.94 -29.41
C PHE A 203 0.86 1.86 -27.97
N LEU A 204 1.52 1.08 -27.12
CA LEU A 204 1.21 0.97 -25.69
C LEU A 204 1.43 2.29 -24.94
N ASP A 205 2.49 3.04 -25.27
CA ASP A 205 2.79 4.34 -24.67
C ASP A 205 1.67 5.35 -24.95
N ARG A 206 1.14 5.36 -26.19
CA ARG A 206 -0.01 6.19 -26.55
C ARG A 206 -1.30 5.74 -25.86
N LEU A 207 -1.54 4.43 -25.79
CA LEU A 207 -2.69 3.88 -25.05
C LEU A 207 -2.65 4.25 -23.56
N ALA A 208 -1.47 4.27 -22.95
CA ALA A 208 -1.31 4.57 -21.52
C ALA A 208 -1.78 5.99 -21.17
N ILE A 209 -1.66 6.93 -22.10
CA ILE A 209 -2.14 8.32 -21.95
C ILE A 209 -3.50 8.56 -22.63
N GLN A 210 -4.19 7.48 -23.05
CA GLN A 210 -5.46 7.53 -23.78
C GLN A 210 -5.41 8.37 -25.07
N ASP A 211 -4.23 8.49 -25.69
CA ASP A 211 -4.07 9.14 -26.97
C ASP A 211 -4.46 8.17 -28.10
N LEU A 212 -5.74 8.26 -28.49
CA LEU A 212 -6.33 7.49 -29.59
C LEU A 212 -6.43 8.26 -30.90
N GLU A 213 -5.89 9.48 -30.96
CA GLU A 213 -6.02 10.34 -32.14
C GLU A 213 -5.03 9.94 -33.26
N GLY A 214 -5.31 10.36 -34.49
CA GLY A 214 -4.39 10.17 -35.62
C GLY A 214 -4.09 8.72 -35.99
N ALA A 215 -2.97 8.52 -36.69
CA ALA A 215 -2.56 7.23 -37.24
C ALA A 215 -1.14 6.82 -36.83
N MET A 216 -0.89 5.51 -36.86
CA MET A 216 0.42 4.91 -36.68
C MET A 216 0.83 4.12 -37.91
N GLU A 217 2.08 4.26 -38.34
CA GLU A 217 2.65 3.40 -39.37
C GLU A 217 3.05 2.05 -38.76
N VAL A 218 2.42 0.98 -39.22
CA VAL A 218 2.70 -0.40 -38.79
C VAL A 218 2.70 -1.32 -40.00
N GLY A 219 3.79 -2.05 -40.21
CA GLY A 219 3.94 -2.95 -41.36
C GLY A 219 3.83 -2.24 -42.72
N GLY A 220 4.29 -0.98 -42.81
CA GLY A 220 4.23 -0.16 -44.02
C GLY A 220 2.82 0.36 -44.37
N LYS A 221 1.85 0.25 -43.46
CA LYS A 221 0.48 0.79 -43.60
C LYS A 221 0.18 1.78 -42.48
N GLN A 222 -0.62 2.80 -42.79
CA GLN A 222 -1.15 3.71 -41.78
C GLN A 222 -2.41 3.12 -41.16
N TRP A 223 -2.41 2.99 -39.84
CA TRP A 223 -3.54 2.50 -39.05
C TRP A 223 -4.06 3.61 -38.16
N ALA A 224 -5.37 3.89 -38.21
CA ALA A 224 -5.99 4.75 -37.21
C ALA A 224 -5.79 4.12 -35.83
N MET A 225 -5.36 4.93 -34.86
CA MET A 225 -4.96 4.44 -33.54
C MET A 225 -6.12 3.75 -32.82
N GLU A 226 -7.31 4.35 -32.85
CA GLU A 226 -8.54 3.77 -32.30
C GLU A 226 -8.90 2.41 -32.94
N THR A 227 -8.84 2.30 -34.27
CA THR A 227 -9.13 1.04 -34.97
C THR A 227 -8.13 -0.04 -34.60
N LEU A 228 -6.85 0.32 -34.51
CA LEU A 228 -5.81 -0.62 -34.10
C LEU A 228 -6.08 -1.10 -32.67
N ALA A 229 -6.37 -0.18 -31.74
CA ALA A 229 -6.73 -0.49 -30.35
C ALA A 229 -7.91 -1.47 -30.24
N GLN A 230 -9.02 -1.18 -30.93
CA GLN A 230 -10.21 -2.04 -30.92
C GLN A 230 -9.93 -3.45 -31.46
N ARG A 231 -9.01 -3.59 -32.42
CA ARG A 231 -8.71 -4.88 -33.06
C ARG A 231 -7.67 -5.71 -32.31
N ILE A 232 -6.63 -5.07 -31.77
CA ILE A 232 -5.46 -5.79 -31.25
C ILE A 232 -5.38 -5.81 -29.72
N VAL A 233 -6.20 -5.03 -29.00
CA VAL A 233 -6.26 -5.10 -27.54
C VAL A 233 -7.31 -6.12 -27.13
N LEU A 234 -6.88 -7.21 -26.49
CA LEU A 234 -7.75 -8.26 -25.96
C LEU A 234 -8.45 -7.83 -24.66
N GLY A 235 -7.83 -6.91 -23.94
CA GLY A 235 -8.34 -6.35 -22.70
C GLY A 235 -7.27 -5.55 -21.97
N SER A 236 -7.70 -4.69 -21.06
CA SER A 236 -6.82 -3.92 -20.19
C SER A 236 -6.96 -4.41 -18.76
N ASP A 237 -5.84 -4.57 -18.06
CA ASP A 237 -5.81 -4.99 -16.66
C ASP A 237 -5.02 -3.98 -15.86
N GLN A 238 -5.67 -3.37 -14.88
CA GLN A 238 -5.05 -2.56 -13.85
C GLN A 238 -5.46 -3.17 -12.50
N CYS A 239 -4.54 -3.21 -11.56
CA CYS A 239 -4.79 -3.77 -10.26
C CYS A 239 -4.39 -2.77 -9.18
N SER A 240 -5.17 -2.73 -8.11
CA SER A 240 -4.91 -1.87 -6.97
C SER A 240 -4.96 -2.67 -5.67
N LEU A 241 -4.12 -2.28 -4.73
CA LEU A 241 -4.01 -2.87 -3.40
C LEU A 241 -3.99 -1.73 -2.37
N ALA A 242 -4.97 -1.70 -1.47
CA ALA A 242 -4.96 -0.83 -0.31
C ALA A 242 -4.34 -1.56 0.89
N TYR A 243 -3.49 -0.87 1.64
CA TYR A 243 -2.92 -1.28 2.92
C TYR A 243 -3.38 -0.31 4.00
N LEU A 244 -4.19 -0.81 4.94
CA LEU A 244 -4.86 -0.03 5.97
C LEU A 244 -4.50 -0.64 7.33
N THR A 245 -3.95 0.15 8.25
CA THR A 245 -3.64 -0.31 9.59
C THR A 245 -3.83 0.82 10.59
N ASP A 246 -4.15 0.44 11.83
CA ASP A 246 -4.15 1.28 13.02
C ASP A 246 -4.85 2.62 12.79
N PHE A 247 -6.19 2.60 12.78
CA PHE A 247 -6.96 3.83 12.70
C PHE A 247 -8.32 3.69 13.37
N SER A 248 -8.82 4.82 13.89
CA SER A 248 -10.15 4.89 14.50
C SER A 248 -11.23 4.68 13.44
N PHE A 249 -12.25 3.87 13.75
CA PHE A 249 -13.48 3.82 12.96
C PHE A 249 -14.35 5.06 13.26
N ASP A 250 -14.12 6.14 12.52
CA ASP A 250 -14.94 7.35 12.58
C ASP A 250 -15.15 8.01 11.21
N GLN A 251 -16.13 8.91 11.15
CA GLN A 251 -16.53 9.57 9.92
C GLN A 251 -15.38 10.35 9.27
N PRO A 252 -14.59 11.18 9.99
CA PRO A 252 -13.46 11.88 9.38
C PRO A 252 -12.43 10.96 8.71
N ASN A 253 -12.05 9.85 9.35
CA ASN A 253 -11.11 8.90 8.77
C ASN A 253 -11.68 8.24 7.51
N LEU A 254 -12.92 7.76 7.59
CA LEU A 254 -13.56 7.07 6.47
C LEU A 254 -13.83 8.01 5.29
N ASP A 255 -14.23 9.26 5.53
CA ASP A 255 -14.42 10.26 4.46
C ASP A 255 -13.10 10.54 3.72
N ARG A 256 -12.00 10.74 4.47
CA ARG A 256 -10.67 10.95 3.88
C ARG A 256 -10.22 9.74 3.06
N LEU A 257 -10.38 8.55 3.65
CA LEU A 257 -9.98 7.29 3.02
C LEU A 257 -10.73 7.06 1.70
N LEU A 258 -12.07 7.06 1.75
CA LEU A 258 -12.92 6.78 0.59
C LEU A 258 -12.74 7.84 -0.51
N LYS A 259 -12.58 9.12 -0.13
CA LYS A 259 -12.32 10.20 -1.08
C LYS A 259 -10.96 10.05 -1.77
N CYS A 260 -9.92 9.64 -1.04
CA CYS A 260 -8.57 9.52 -1.57
C CYS A 260 -8.40 8.29 -2.46
N PHE A 261 -8.92 7.14 -2.01
CA PHE A 261 -8.62 5.84 -2.61
C PHE A 261 -9.64 5.42 -3.67
N GLY A 262 -10.91 5.81 -3.54
CA GLY A 262 -11.97 5.25 -4.36
C GLY A 262 -11.95 3.72 -4.29
N ASP A 263 -12.13 3.06 -5.44
CA ASP A 263 -12.12 1.60 -5.47
C ASP A 263 -10.69 1.02 -5.40
N ALA A 264 -10.54 -0.06 -4.63
CA ALA A 264 -9.32 -0.85 -4.51
C ALA A 264 -9.64 -2.34 -4.72
N ARG A 265 -9.01 -2.98 -5.72
CA ARG A 265 -9.34 -4.39 -6.07
C ARG A 265 -9.04 -5.35 -4.93
N ALA A 266 -7.95 -5.13 -4.21
CA ALA A 266 -7.59 -5.86 -3.01
C ALA A 266 -7.40 -4.91 -1.84
N VAL A 267 -7.81 -5.33 -0.64
CA VAL A 267 -7.66 -4.57 0.60
C VAL A 267 -7.00 -5.47 1.65
N ILE A 268 -5.85 -5.04 2.15
CA ILE A 268 -5.26 -5.52 3.41
C ILE A 268 -5.69 -4.53 4.49
N CYS A 269 -6.39 -5.00 5.52
CA CYS A 269 -6.87 -4.15 6.61
C CYS A 269 -6.62 -4.79 7.96
N GLU A 270 -6.24 -3.98 8.95
CA GLU A 270 -6.21 -4.46 10.33
C GLU A 270 -7.60 -4.95 10.79
N ALA A 271 -7.61 -6.01 11.59
CA ALA A 271 -8.79 -6.54 12.25
C ALA A 271 -8.44 -6.87 13.71
N SER A 272 -7.96 -5.84 14.41
CA SER A 272 -7.37 -5.97 15.75
C SER A 272 -8.27 -6.65 16.77
N PHE A 273 -9.59 -6.40 16.72
CA PHE A 273 -10.56 -6.91 17.70
C PHE A 273 -11.69 -7.71 17.04
N LEU A 274 -12.19 -8.75 17.72
CA LEU A 274 -13.48 -9.36 17.37
C LEU A 274 -14.62 -8.34 17.50
N ASP A 275 -15.75 -8.55 16.84
CA ASP A 275 -16.87 -7.61 16.90
C ASP A 275 -17.44 -7.44 18.31
N GLU A 276 -17.37 -8.50 19.13
CA GLU A 276 -17.78 -8.47 20.55
C GLU A 276 -16.91 -7.52 21.40
N ASP A 277 -15.67 -7.25 21.00
CA ASP A 277 -14.68 -6.45 21.73
C ASP A 277 -14.62 -4.98 21.26
N ARG A 278 -15.68 -4.50 20.62
CA ARG A 278 -15.80 -3.12 20.09
C ARG A 278 -15.43 -2.01 21.07
N GLY A 279 -15.74 -2.16 22.35
CA GLY A 279 -15.31 -1.18 23.37
C GLY A 279 -13.79 -1.04 23.43
N ARG A 280 -13.03 -2.14 23.26
CA ARG A 280 -11.57 -2.12 23.21
C ARG A 280 -11.06 -1.48 21.93
N SER A 281 -11.70 -1.76 20.79
CA SER A 281 -11.32 -1.16 19.50
C SER A 281 -11.44 0.36 19.55
N VAL A 282 -12.53 0.88 20.10
CA VAL A 282 -12.73 2.32 20.31
C VAL A 282 -11.70 2.92 21.27
N ALA A 283 -11.44 2.28 22.42
CA ALA A 283 -10.51 2.80 23.42
C ALA A 283 -9.04 2.87 22.93
N LYS A 284 -8.69 1.98 21.99
CA LYS A 284 -7.34 1.85 21.43
C LYS A 284 -7.20 2.39 20.01
N ALA A 285 -8.26 2.97 19.42
CA ALA A 285 -8.25 3.51 18.06
C ALA A 285 -7.90 2.47 16.97
N HIS A 286 -8.50 1.27 17.07
CA HIS A 286 -8.39 0.23 16.04
C HIS A 286 -9.76 -0.22 15.54
N LEU A 287 -9.75 -1.07 14.51
CA LEU A 287 -10.94 -1.71 13.96
C LEU A 287 -11.33 -3.03 14.65
N THR A 288 -12.63 -3.32 14.62
CA THR A 288 -13.12 -4.69 14.74
C THR A 288 -13.04 -5.44 13.41
N THR A 289 -13.14 -6.78 13.44
CA THR A 289 -13.31 -7.66 12.26
C THR A 289 -14.45 -7.20 11.34
N ARG A 290 -15.60 -6.86 11.92
CA ARG A 290 -16.76 -6.32 11.20
C ARG A 290 -16.46 -4.98 10.54
N GLN A 291 -15.81 -4.08 11.27
CA GLN A 291 -15.45 -2.76 10.78
C GLN A 291 -14.45 -2.85 9.61
N ALA A 292 -13.42 -3.69 9.75
CA ALA A 292 -12.45 -3.96 8.70
C ALA A 292 -13.11 -4.47 7.41
N ALA A 293 -14.01 -5.46 7.54
CA ALA A 293 -14.77 -6.00 6.42
C ALA A 293 -15.67 -4.95 5.76
N LEU A 294 -16.34 -4.10 6.56
CA LEU A 294 -17.19 -3.03 6.04
C LEU A 294 -16.38 -1.98 5.27
N VAL A 295 -15.22 -1.56 5.79
CA VAL A 295 -14.30 -0.64 5.09
C VAL A 295 -13.85 -1.24 3.77
N ALA A 296 -13.45 -2.52 3.76
CA ALA A 296 -13.04 -3.22 2.56
C ALA A 296 -14.16 -3.26 1.50
N SER A 297 -15.39 -3.57 1.90
CA SER A 297 -16.55 -3.54 0.99
C SER A 297 -16.90 -2.13 0.50
N LEU A 298 -16.75 -1.10 1.32
CA LEU A 298 -16.95 0.31 0.92
C LEU A 298 -15.91 0.79 -0.10
N LEU A 299 -14.72 0.18 -0.13
CA LEU A 299 -13.68 0.37 -1.15
C LEU A 299 -13.88 -0.52 -2.39
N GLY A 300 -15.02 -1.22 -2.50
CA GLY A 300 -15.37 -2.01 -3.69
C GLY A 300 -14.44 -3.20 -3.96
N CYS A 301 -13.75 -3.72 -2.93
CA CYS A 301 -12.72 -4.74 -3.18
C CYS A 301 -13.31 -6.11 -3.51
N GLU A 302 -12.58 -6.85 -4.36
CA GLU A 302 -12.87 -8.24 -4.67
C GLU A 302 -12.21 -9.20 -3.68
N GLU A 303 -11.04 -8.81 -3.18
CA GLU A 303 -10.16 -9.61 -2.31
C GLU A 303 -9.91 -8.85 -1.00
N PHE A 304 -10.24 -9.47 0.14
CA PHE A 304 -10.05 -8.90 1.47
C PHE A 304 -9.13 -9.77 2.31
N LEU A 305 -8.07 -9.18 2.85
CA LEU A 305 -7.08 -9.84 3.69
C LEU A 305 -7.01 -9.14 5.05
N ALA A 306 -7.52 -9.80 6.09
CA ALA A 306 -7.41 -9.32 7.46
C ALA A 306 -6.04 -9.65 8.06
N PHE A 307 -5.47 -8.73 8.84
CA PHE A 307 -4.24 -8.95 9.60
C PHE A 307 -4.22 -8.10 10.89
N HIS A 308 -3.07 -8.04 11.56
CA HIS A 308 -2.87 -7.30 12.80
C HIS A 308 -3.87 -7.66 13.93
N VAL A 309 -4.25 -8.94 14.02
CA VAL A 309 -5.18 -9.45 15.03
C VAL A 309 -4.51 -9.41 16.40
N SER A 310 -5.19 -8.84 17.40
CA SER A 310 -4.61 -8.64 18.72
C SER A 310 -4.20 -9.95 19.40
N ASN A 311 -3.04 -9.93 20.06
CA ASN A 311 -2.50 -11.04 20.84
C ASN A 311 -3.38 -11.48 22.03
N ILE A 312 -4.42 -10.71 22.38
CA ILE A 312 -5.41 -11.14 23.39
C ILE A 312 -6.18 -12.40 22.95
N TYR A 313 -6.23 -12.68 21.65
CA TYR A 313 -6.83 -13.88 21.08
C TYR A 313 -5.79 -14.97 20.82
N ALA A 314 -4.72 -15.04 21.61
CA ALA A 314 -3.72 -16.11 21.47
C ALA A 314 -4.39 -17.50 21.44
N GLY A 315 -4.15 -18.26 20.38
CA GLY A 315 -4.79 -19.58 20.14
C GLY A 315 -6.19 -19.52 19.51
N ARG A 316 -6.78 -18.32 19.37
CA ARG A 316 -8.07 -18.03 18.73
C ARG A 316 -7.95 -17.06 17.54
N GLY A 317 -6.74 -16.66 17.13
CA GLY A 317 -6.59 -15.66 16.06
C GLY A 317 -7.22 -16.06 14.71
N ALA A 318 -7.33 -17.35 14.42
CA ALA A 318 -8.06 -17.85 13.24
C ALA A 318 -9.56 -17.49 13.29
N GLU A 319 -10.16 -17.43 14.48
CA GLU A 319 -11.56 -17.02 14.68
C GLU A 319 -11.79 -15.59 14.18
N ALA A 320 -10.84 -14.68 14.44
CA ALA A 320 -10.94 -13.30 13.96
C ALA A 320 -10.88 -13.21 12.42
N LEU A 321 -10.05 -14.05 11.80
CA LEU A 321 -9.98 -14.12 10.33
C LEU A 321 -11.28 -14.70 9.73
N GLU A 322 -11.82 -15.75 10.34
CA GLU A 322 -13.08 -16.37 9.93
C GLU A 322 -14.25 -15.39 10.09
N GLU A 323 -14.32 -14.68 11.22
CA GLU A 323 -15.34 -13.65 11.48
C GLU A 323 -15.24 -12.50 10.48
N ALA A 324 -14.04 -11.96 10.25
CA ALA A 324 -13.83 -10.90 9.28
C ALA A 324 -14.21 -11.35 7.85
N SER A 325 -13.84 -12.58 7.46
CA SER A 325 -14.21 -13.14 6.17
C SER A 325 -15.73 -13.35 6.03
N ALA A 326 -16.40 -13.79 7.09
CA ALA A 326 -17.86 -14.00 7.08
C ALA A 326 -18.60 -12.66 6.92
N PHE A 327 -18.17 -11.61 7.63
CA PHE A 327 -18.72 -10.26 7.44
C PHE A 327 -18.47 -9.75 6.03
N PHE A 328 -17.25 -9.93 5.50
CA PHE A 328 -16.92 -9.49 4.14
C PHE A 328 -17.79 -10.17 3.08
N GLU A 329 -18.00 -11.49 3.18
CA GLU A 329 -18.88 -12.22 2.26
C GLU A 329 -20.34 -11.78 2.34
N ALA A 330 -20.81 -11.36 3.51
CA ALA A 330 -22.14 -10.79 3.68
C ALA A 330 -22.24 -9.39 3.03
N PHE A 331 -21.27 -8.52 3.29
CA PHE A 331 -21.24 -7.15 2.77
C PHE A 331 -20.98 -7.07 1.27
N LYS A 332 -20.16 -7.97 0.71
CA LYS A 332 -19.84 -8.04 -0.72
C LYS A 332 -21.09 -8.23 -1.61
N ARG A 333 -22.17 -8.77 -1.06
CA ARG A 333 -23.44 -9.01 -1.77
C ARG A 333 -24.41 -7.83 -1.66
N MET A 334 -24.09 -6.83 -0.84
CA MET A 334 -24.92 -5.66 -0.62
C MET A 334 -24.72 -4.63 -1.72
N THR A 335 -25.80 -3.90 -2.01
CA THR A 335 -25.76 -2.68 -2.81
C THR A 335 -25.05 -1.55 -2.07
N ARG A 336 -24.64 -0.51 -2.79
CA ARG A 336 -24.01 0.67 -2.16
C ARG A 336 -24.90 1.29 -1.07
N GLN A 337 -26.20 1.39 -1.32
CA GLN A 337 -27.16 1.95 -0.37
C GLN A 337 -27.27 1.12 0.92
N GLU A 338 -27.20 -0.20 0.83
CA GLU A 338 -27.20 -1.10 1.99
C GLU A 338 -25.91 -0.98 2.80
N LEU A 339 -24.75 -0.88 2.13
CA LEU A 339 -23.47 -0.62 2.79
C LEU A 339 -23.47 0.73 3.51
N ASP A 340 -24.01 1.78 2.90
CA ASP A 340 -24.11 3.11 3.52
C ASP A 340 -25.04 3.07 4.76
N ASN A 341 -26.10 2.25 4.74
CA ASN A 341 -26.96 2.01 5.91
C ASN A 341 -26.21 1.26 7.03
N GLU A 342 -25.41 0.25 6.67
CA GLU A 342 -24.56 -0.47 7.62
C GLU A 342 -23.50 0.42 8.25
N LEU A 343 -22.90 1.31 7.45
CA LEU A 343 -21.97 2.33 7.92
C LEU A 343 -22.62 3.27 8.94
N LEU A 344 -23.83 3.76 8.63
CA LEU A 344 -24.57 4.62 9.55
C LEU A 344 -24.93 3.90 10.87
N ALA A 345 -25.34 2.63 10.78
CA ALA A 345 -25.61 1.82 11.96
C ALA A 345 -24.34 1.59 12.79
N GLU A 346 -23.21 1.33 12.14
CA GLU A 346 -21.92 1.11 12.77
C GLU A 346 -21.40 2.37 13.48
N HIS A 347 -21.54 3.55 12.87
CA HIS A 347 -21.23 4.83 13.52
C HIS A 347 -22.05 5.05 14.80
N LYS A 348 -23.34 4.70 14.81
CA LYS A 348 -24.17 4.80 16.03
C LYS A 348 -23.66 3.88 17.15
N ARG A 349 -23.25 2.66 16.81
CA ARG A 349 -22.68 1.71 17.78
C ARG A 349 -21.35 2.23 18.33
N VAL A 350 -20.47 2.77 17.48
CA VAL A 350 -19.21 3.39 17.93
C VAL A 350 -19.47 4.60 18.84
N ALA A 351 -20.43 5.46 18.49
CA ALA A 351 -20.81 6.60 19.32
C ALA A 351 -21.32 6.16 20.71
N GLN A 352 -22.12 5.08 20.77
CA GLN A 352 -22.55 4.49 22.05
C GLN A 352 -21.35 4.01 22.87
N CYS A 353 -20.41 3.27 22.26
CA CYS A 353 -19.19 2.84 22.96
C CYS A 353 -18.35 4.02 23.48
N LYS A 354 -18.22 5.11 22.71
CA LYS A 354 -17.53 6.33 23.17
C LYS A 354 -18.22 6.94 24.39
N SER A 355 -19.56 6.98 24.40
CA SER A 355 -20.35 7.45 25.54
C SER A 355 -20.14 6.56 26.77
N ASP A 356 -20.20 5.24 26.61
CA ASP A 356 -20.04 4.28 27.72
C ASP A 356 -18.63 4.35 28.34
N LEU A 357 -17.63 4.72 27.55
CA LEU A 357 -16.24 4.92 27.98
C LEU A 357 -15.95 6.33 28.52
N GLY A 358 -16.90 7.26 28.49
CA GLY A 358 -16.70 8.65 28.92
C GLY A 358 -15.74 9.46 28.03
N MET A 359 -15.70 9.14 26.73
CA MET A 359 -14.83 9.80 25.74
C MET A 359 -15.53 10.96 25.00
N VAL A 360 -16.76 11.31 25.40
CA VAL A 360 -17.62 12.34 24.75
C VAL A 360 -17.65 13.61 25.57
#